data_AF-A0A166MYS3-F1
#
_entry.id   AF-A0A166MYS3-F1
#
_cell.length_a   1.000
_cell.length_b   1.000
_cell.length_c   1.000
_cell.angle_alpha   90.00
_cell.angle_beta   90.00
_cell.angle_gamma   90.00
#
_symmetry.space_group_name_H-M   'P 1'
#
loop_
_entity.id
_entity.type
_entity.pdbx_description
1 polymer ?
#
loop_
_entity_poly.entity_id
_entity_poly.type
_entity_poly.pdbx_seq_one_letter_code
_entity_poly.pdbx_strand_id
1 'polypeptide(L)'
;MPSGNMWPFAFPPTARERKELHTRLMVWRRAAERLPIDFALRLDQPYFGDPSHAFVQEQENAELETRNTTVQPCAPGCAHIVDLERRPNPFLGITSDVVGITGYLQTGPRFNAQVYTGMLESAKVVIKVYQSSWMLLLSDFDFLTKDEVYTAREADFWGFVMEQWAYERMRPIHGMGIPHVYGFFEVKLPHGEPCIAMVLEFIEPLDPRLDVKDVCGGEEVALEVIGTRLLLVLHAVNSCDIYPRDTAVQNLIVPQECPTALVFVDFADCASLKANELQNGIRQVYFLLTSFGFAVPLVRTWLRNKLKGNEAWRAMFDIPPDNWDMVNKVLFLDFGYD
;
A
#
# COMPACT_ATOMS: atom_id res chain seq x y z
N MET A 1 -33.66 -12.22 16.19
CA MET A 1 -33.21 -11.70 14.88
C MET A 1 -32.02 -10.80 15.11
N PRO A 2 -30.89 -11.05 14.44
CA PRO A 2 -30.04 -9.97 13.95
C PRO A 2 -29.70 -10.23 12.49
N SER A 3 -30.53 -9.74 11.58
CA SER A 3 -30.25 -9.66 10.15
C SER A 3 -30.19 -8.19 9.78
N GLY A 4 -28.98 -7.66 9.67
CA GLY A 4 -28.75 -6.28 9.28
C GLY A 4 -27.30 -5.89 9.56
N ASN A 5 -26.49 -5.88 8.50
CA ASN A 5 -25.22 -5.16 8.40
C ASN A 5 -24.28 -5.37 9.60
N MET A 6 -23.68 -6.57 9.69
CA MET A 6 -22.68 -6.81 10.72
C MET A 6 -21.43 -5.98 10.44
N TRP A 7 -20.92 -5.39 11.51
CA TRP A 7 -19.61 -4.79 11.56
C TRP A 7 -18.50 -5.82 11.25
N PRO A 8 -17.34 -5.48 10.63
CA PRO A 8 -16.80 -4.15 10.29
C PRO A 8 -17.36 -3.49 9.00
N PHE A 9 -18.47 -3.99 8.44
CA PHE A 9 -18.89 -3.66 7.07
C PHE A 9 -19.79 -2.41 6.91
N ALA A 10 -20.11 -1.68 7.99
CA ALA A 10 -20.80 -0.39 7.90
C ALA A 10 -20.41 0.56 9.05
N PHE A 11 -20.20 1.84 8.73
CA PHE A 11 -19.98 2.87 9.73
C PHE A 11 -21.33 3.33 10.31
N PRO A 12 -21.51 3.42 11.64
CA PRO A 12 -22.85 3.69 12.18
C PRO A 12 -23.33 5.13 11.89
N PRO A 13 -24.53 5.30 11.30
CA PRO A 13 -25.01 6.62 10.85
C PRO A 13 -25.45 7.52 12.01
N THR A 14 -25.90 6.96 13.13
CA THR A 14 -26.36 7.74 14.29
C THR A 14 -25.36 7.81 15.44
N ALA A 15 -25.41 8.89 16.22
CA ALA A 15 -24.57 9.05 17.42
C ALA A 15 -24.78 7.92 18.44
N ARG A 16 -26.02 7.42 18.56
CA ARG A 16 -26.35 6.29 19.44
C ARG A 16 -25.63 5.03 18.99
N GLU A 17 -25.75 4.64 17.72
CA GLU A 17 -25.11 3.43 17.21
C GLU A 17 -23.58 3.56 17.24
N ARG A 18 -23.02 4.76 17.04
CA ARG A 18 -21.59 5.01 17.23
C ARG A 18 -21.13 4.80 18.67
N LYS A 19 -21.92 5.22 19.66
CA LYS A 19 -21.63 4.96 21.08
C LYS A 19 -21.70 3.47 21.42
N GLU A 20 -22.69 2.77 20.86
CA GLU A 20 -22.81 1.31 20.99
C GLU A 20 -21.61 0.59 20.36
N LEU A 21 -21.18 1.00 19.17
CA LEU A 21 -19.98 0.51 18.51
C LEU A 21 -18.73 0.78 19.35
N HIS A 22 -18.53 2.01 19.82
CA HIS A 22 -17.41 2.38 20.68
C HIS A 22 -17.34 1.49 21.93
N THR A 23 -18.48 1.26 22.58
CA THR A 23 -18.57 0.36 23.75
C THR A 23 -18.10 -1.06 23.40
N ARG A 24 -18.54 -1.61 22.26
CA ARG A 24 -18.10 -2.94 21.78
C ARG A 24 -16.61 -2.97 21.49
N LEU A 25 -16.09 -1.95 20.81
CA LEU A 25 -14.67 -1.85 20.48
C LEU A 25 -13.81 -1.79 21.74
N MET A 26 -14.24 -1.07 22.77
CA MET A 26 -13.52 -1.02 24.05
C MET A 26 -13.55 -2.35 24.80
N VAL A 27 -14.64 -3.12 24.69
CA VAL A 27 -14.69 -4.50 25.23
C VAL A 27 -13.70 -5.39 24.48
N TRP A 28 -13.71 -5.37 23.16
CA TRP A 28 -12.78 -6.16 22.35
C TRP A 28 -11.34 -5.74 22.57
N ARG A 29 -11.02 -4.45 22.60
CA ARG A 29 -9.67 -3.92 22.84
C ARG A 29 -9.06 -4.42 24.13
N ARG A 30 -9.85 -4.55 25.21
CA ARG A 30 -9.38 -5.09 26.49
C ARG A 30 -9.03 -6.57 26.43
N ALA A 31 -9.66 -7.32 25.53
CA ALA A 31 -9.41 -8.75 25.30
C ALA A 31 -8.50 -9.00 24.09
N ALA A 32 -8.10 -7.94 23.38
CA ALA A 32 -7.41 -8.07 22.12
C ALA A 32 -5.92 -8.30 22.37
N GLU A 33 -5.46 -9.45 21.90
CA GLU A 33 -4.07 -9.88 21.97
C GLU A 33 -3.57 -10.17 20.56
N ARG A 34 -2.24 -10.29 20.42
CA ARG A 34 -1.66 -10.83 19.19
C ARG A 34 -2.15 -12.27 19.01
N LEU A 35 -2.40 -12.67 17.76
CA LEU A 35 -2.72 -14.05 17.47
C LEU A 35 -1.56 -14.96 17.89
N PRO A 36 -1.82 -16.06 18.62
CA PRO A 36 -0.79 -17.02 18.97
C PRO A 36 -0.12 -17.62 17.73
N ILE A 37 1.16 -17.98 17.87
CA ILE A 37 1.79 -18.91 16.93
C ILE A 37 1.00 -20.22 16.98
N ASP A 38 0.87 -20.88 15.83
CA ASP A 38 0.05 -22.08 15.60
C ASP A 38 -1.46 -21.83 15.66
N PHE A 39 -1.92 -20.57 15.76
CA PHE A 39 -3.34 -20.26 15.64
C PHE A 39 -3.82 -20.51 14.21
N ALA A 40 -4.90 -21.29 14.08
CA ALA A 40 -5.58 -21.53 12.81
C ALA A 40 -6.64 -20.45 12.58
N LEU A 41 -6.31 -19.45 11.76
CA LEU A 41 -7.25 -18.40 11.38
C LEU A 41 -8.14 -18.90 10.24
N ARG A 42 -9.45 -18.92 10.48
CA ARG A 42 -10.43 -19.29 9.46
C ARG A 42 -10.73 -18.10 8.55
N LEU A 43 -10.60 -18.33 7.25
CA LEU A 43 -10.96 -17.43 6.16
C LEU A 43 -12.41 -17.74 5.77
N ASP A 44 -13.38 -16.97 6.28
CA ASP A 44 -14.80 -17.31 6.13
C ASP A 44 -15.30 -16.98 4.70
N GLN A 45 -15.73 -15.74 4.45
CA GLN A 45 -16.22 -15.30 3.14
C GLN A 45 -15.23 -14.35 2.48
N PRO A 46 -15.03 -14.43 1.15
CA PRO A 46 -14.32 -13.39 0.43
C PRO A 46 -15.01 -12.04 0.62
N TYR A 47 -14.23 -11.03 1.01
CA TYR A 47 -14.70 -9.68 1.18
C TYR A 47 -14.55 -8.91 -0.14
N PHE A 48 -15.59 -8.19 -0.54
CA PHE A 48 -15.59 -7.26 -1.67
C PHE A 48 -16.12 -5.92 -1.20
N GLY A 49 -15.20 -5.00 -0.88
CA GLY A 49 -15.54 -3.66 -0.43
C GLY A 49 -16.20 -2.85 -1.52
N ASP A 50 -17.16 -2.01 -1.12
CA ASP A 50 -17.73 -1.00 -2.00
C ASP A 50 -16.72 0.14 -2.16
N PRO A 51 -16.19 0.37 -3.39
CA PRO A 51 -15.25 1.46 -3.64
C PRO A 51 -15.80 2.84 -3.30
N SER A 52 -17.13 3.02 -3.22
CA SER A 52 -17.74 4.30 -2.84
C SER A 52 -17.28 4.77 -1.45
N HIS A 53 -17.02 3.84 -0.53
CA HIS A 53 -16.49 4.15 0.80
C HIS A 53 -15.00 4.53 0.79
N ALA A 54 -14.24 4.07 -0.20
CA ALA A 54 -12.84 4.43 -0.38
C ALA A 54 -12.68 5.93 -0.74
N PHE A 55 -13.69 6.51 -1.41
CA PHE A 55 -13.61 7.84 -2.00
C PHE A 55 -14.47 8.90 -1.33
N VAL A 56 -14.94 8.69 -0.10
CA VAL A 56 -15.81 9.68 0.57
C VAL A 56 -15.16 11.07 0.58
N GLN A 57 -13.84 11.15 0.83
CA GLN A 57 -13.08 12.42 0.75
C GLN A 57 -12.81 12.90 -0.69
N GLU A 58 -12.67 12.01 -1.66
CA GLU A 58 -12.41 12.40 -3.05
C GLU A 58 -13.69 12.87 -3.74
N GLN A 59 -14.86 12.33 -3.41
CA GLN A 59 -16.14 12.76 -3.96
C GLN A 59 -16.49 14.20 -3.55
N GLU A 60 -16.17 14.60 -2.31
CA GLU A 60 -16.32 15.99 -1.86
C GLU A 60 -15.37 16.95 -2.62
N ASN A 61 -14.20 16.47 -3.06
CA ASN A 61 -13.23 17.25 -3.82
C ASN A 61 -13.40 17.12 -5.36
N ALA A 62 -14.14 16.12 -5.83
CA ALA A 62 -14.34 15.83 -7.26
C ALA A 62 -15.17 16.91 -7.96
N GLU A 63 -15.93 17.72 -7.22
CA GLU A 63 -16.57 18.93 -7.76
C GLU A 63 -15.55 20.02 -8.15
N LEU A 64 -14.30 19.94 -7.69
CA LEU A 64 -13.24 20.93 -7.94
C LEU A 64 -12.13 20.46 -8.89
N GLU A 65 -11.92 19.15 -9.06
CA GLU A 65 -10.79 18.62 -9.83
C GLU A 65 -11.24 17.54 -10.83
N THR A 66 -11.35 17.93 -12.11
CA THR A 66 -11.68 17.02 -13.19
C THR A 66 -10.61 15.93 -13.31
N ARG A 67 -11.03 14.67 -13.17
CA ARG A 67 -10.21 13.48 -13.48
C ARG A 67 -9.56 13.68 -14.85
N ASN A 68 -8.24 13.52 -14.94
CA ASN A 68 -7.56 13.76 -16.19
C ASN A 68 -7.89 12.66 -17.19
N THR A 69 -8.79 12.94 -18.14
CA THR A 69 -9.09 12.02 -19.23
C THR A 69 -7.98 12.02 -20.31
N THR A 70 -7.00 12.92 -20.21
CA THR A 70 -5.89 13.01 -21.19
C THR A 70 -4.71 12.10 -20.86
N VAL A 71 -4.53 11.73 -19.58
CA VAL A 71 -3.60 10.67 -19.21
C VAL A 71 -4.31 9.37 -19.47
N GLN A 72 -4.01 8.74 -20.62
CA GLN A 72 -4.37 7.35 -20.80
C GLN A 72 -3.38 6.51 -19.98
N PRO A 73 -3.86 5.79 -18.95
CA PRO A 73 -3.01 4.82 -18.27
C PRO A 73 -2.43 3.88 -19.31
N CYS A 74 -1.16 3.47 -19.14
CA CYS A 74 -0.59 2.50 -20.06
C CYS A 74 -1.48 1.25 -20.06
N ALA A 75 -1.80 0.73 -21.25
CA ALA A 75 -2.53 -0.53 -21.35
C ALA A 75 -1.77 -1.63 -20.58
N PRO A 76 -2.46 -2.59 -19.93
CA PRO A 76 -1.80 -3.75 -19.34
C PRO A 76 -0.87 -4.43 -20.33
N GLY A 77 0.40 -4.62 -19.96
CA GLY A 77 1.42 -5.17 -20.86
C GLY A 77 1.99 -4.16 -21.87
N CYS A 78 1.82 -2.86 -21.64
CA CYS A 78 2.50 -1.81 -22.40
C CYS A 78 4.01 -2.07 -22.46
N ALA A 79 4.64 -1.73 -23.59
CA ALA A 79 6.07 -1.91 -23.84
C ALA A 79 6.96 -1.37 -22.71
N HIS A 80 6.50 -0.33 -21.99
CA HIS A 80 7.19 0.25 -20.85
C HIS A 80 7.26 -0.65 -19.61
N ILE A 81 6.36 -1.63 -19.47
CA ILE A 81 6.20 -2.51 -18.30
C ILE A 81 6.84 -3.90 -18.55
N VAL A 82 7.26 -4.19 -19.78
CA VAL A 82 7.76 -5.51 -20.21
C VAL A 82 9.02 -5.95 -19.45
N ASP A 83 9.76 -5.01 -18.87
CA ASP A 83 10.99 -5.29 -18.12
C ASP A 83 10.75 -5.73 -16.66
N LEU A 84 9.50 -5.69 -16.17
CA LEU A 84 9.19 -6.21 -14.84
C LEU A 84 8.93 -7.72 -14.90
N GLU A 85 9.94 -8.51 -14.50
CA GLU A 85 9.78 -9.95 -14.32
C GLU A 85 8.65 -10.27 -13.33
N ARG A 86 7.78 -11.21 -13.71
CA ARG A 86 6.68 -11.68 -12.86
C ARG A 86 7.12 -12.91 -12.08
N ARG A 87 7.10 -12.83 -10.76
CA ARG A 87 7.29 -13.96 -9.85
C ARG A 87 6.16 -14.98 -10.02
N PRO A 88 6.44 -16.29 -9.89
CA PRO A 88 5.42 -17.33 -9.93
C PRO A 88 4.29 -17.07 -8.94
N ASN A 89 3.05 -17.36 -9.33
CA ASN A 89 1.93 -17.38 -8.39
C ASN A 89 1.73 -18.83 -7.90
N PRO A 90 2.04 -19.15 -6.63
CA PRO A 90 1.87 -20.50 -6.10
C PRO A 90 0.39 -20.88 -5.92
N PHE A 91 -0.54 -19.92 -5.94
CA PHE A 91 -1.97 -20.16 -5.73
C PHE A 91 -2.79 -19.73 -6.95
N LEU A 92 -3.06 -20.69 -7.83
CA LEU A 92 -4.09 -20.56 -8.88
C LEU A 92 -5.43 -21.11 -8.34
N GLY A 93 -5.93 -20.47 -7.28
CA GLY A 93 -7.16 -20.86 -6.59
C GLY A 93 -6.88 -21.45 -5.21
N ILE A 94 -7.06 -20.63 -4.17
CA ILE A 94 -7.00 -21.11 -2.78
C ILE A 94 -8.12 -22.12 -2.56
N THR A 95 -7.79 -23.29 -2.03
CA THR A 95 -8.78 -24.31 -1.66
C THR A 95 -9.00 -24.43 -0.16
N SER A 96 -8.00 -24.05 0.64
CA SER A 96 -8.09 -24.02 2.10
C SER A 96 -8.84 -22.80 2.63
N ASP A 97 -9.80 -23.00 3.54
CA ASP A 97 -10.46 -21.95 4.31
C ASP A 97 -9.72 -21.64 5.62
N VAL A 98 -8.50 -22.15 5.80
CA VAL A 98 -7.69 -21.96 7.01
C VAL A 98 -6.26 -21.57 6.66
N VAL A 99 -5.75 -20.57 7.37
CA VAL A 99 -4.34 -20.16 7.36
C VAL A 99 -3.76 -20.30 8.77
N GLY A 100 -2.62 -21.00 8.89
CA GLY A 100 -1.93 -21.16 10.17
C GLY A 100 -0.98 -20.00 10.43
N ILE A 101 -1.11 -19.31 11.56
CA ILE A 101 -0.19 -18.25 11.97
C ILE A 101 1.15 -18.85 12.40
N THR A 102 2.24 -18.45 11.76
CA THR A 102 3.60 -18.95 12.08
C THR A 102 4.49 -17.92 12.77
N GLY A 103 4.12 -16.65 12.71
CA GLY A 103 4.91 -15.60 13.33
C GLY A 103 4.25 -14.23 13.21
N TYR A 104 4.68 -13.32 14.07
CA TYR A 104 4.25 -11.92 14.05
C TYR A 104 5.34 -11.07 13.39
N LEU A 105 4.94 -10.22 12.44
CA LEU A 105 5.85 -9.30 11.76
C LEU A 105 5.81 -7.93 12.41
N GLN A 106 4.64 -7.28 12.41
CA GLN A 106 4.51 -5.91 12.90
C GLN A 106 3.06 -5.55 13.22
N THR A 107 2.89 -4.40 13.86
CA THR A 107 1.61 -3.68 13.93
C THR A 107 1.75 -2.45 13.06
N GLY A 108 0.76 -2.20 12.20
CA GLY A 108 0.76 -1.04 11.32
C GLY A 108 0.76 0.28 12.10
N PRO A 109 1.21 1.38 11.47
CA PRO A 109 1.13 2.70 12.07
C PRO A 109 -0.31 3.02 12.47
N ARG A 110 -0.48 3.74 13.59
CA ARG A 110 -1.80 4.02 14.21
C ARG A 110 -2.61 2.79 14.66
N PHE A 111 -2.00 1.61 14.66
CA PHE A 111 -2.61 0.36 15.13
C PHE A 111 -3.86 -0.03 14.33
N ASN A 112 -3.88 0.28 13.03
CA ASN A 112 -4.98 -0.04 12.12
C ASN A 112 -5.00 -1.51 11.67
N ALA A 113 -3.85 -2.18 11.70
CA ALA A 113 -3.72 -3.58 11.35
C ALA A 113 -2.58 -4.28 12.10
N GLN A 114 -2.67 -5.59 12.18
CA GLN A 114 -1.59 -6.48 12.63
C GLN A 114 -1.14 -7.34 11.45
N VAL A 115 0.17 -7.53 11.31
CA VAL A 115 0.76 -8.25 10.20
C VAL A 115 1.48 -9.49 10.71
N TYR A 116 1.16 -10.62 10.11
CA TYR A 116 1.64 -11.95 10.47
C TYR A 116 2.30 -12.63 9.28
N THR A 117 3.19 -13.57 9.57
CA THR A 117 3.50 -14.66 8.64
C THR A 117 2.59 -15.84 8.94
N GLY A 118 2.27 -16.61 7.91
CA GLY A 118 1.56 -17.86 8.08
C GLY A 118 1.82 -18.86 6.97
N MET A 119 1.16 -20.00 7.09
CA MET A 119 1.14 -21.06 6.10
C MET A 119 -0.29 -21.23 5.59
N LEU A 120 -0.45 -21.07 4.29
CA LEU A 120 -1.67 -21.42 3.58
C LEU A 120 -1.35 -22.63 2.70
N GLU A 121 -2.00 -23.75 2.97
CA GLU A 121 -1.64 -25.04 2.37
C GLU A 121 -0.16 -25.37 2.63
N SER A 122 0.69 -25.40 1.60
CA SER A 122 2.13 -25.65 1.73
C SER A 122 3.00 -24.41 1.48
N ALA A 123 2.42 -23.23 1.31
CA ALA A 123 3.15 -22.01 0.98
C ALA A 123 3.08 -20.96 2.10
N LYS A 124 4.20 -20.25 2.26
CA LYS A 124 4.34 -19.15 3.22
C LYS A 124 3.60 -17.93 2.67
N VAL A 125 2.85 -17.25 3.53
CA VAL A 125 2.03 -16.08 3.19
C VAL A 125 2.20 -14.99 4.23
N VAL A 126 1.85 -13.76 3.87
CA VAL A 126 1.64 -12.65 4.81
C VAL A 126 0.15 -12.48 5.03
N ILE A 127 -0.26 -12.31 6.29
CA ILE A 127 -1.64 -12.04 6.69
C ILE A 127 -1.70 -10.68 7.38
N LYS A 128 -2.37 -9.71 6.77
CA LYS A 128 -2.67 -8.40 7.38
C LYS A 128 -4.11 -8.41 7.90
N VAL A 129 -4.27 -8.39 9.22
CA VAL A 129 -5.57 -8.37 9.90
C VAL A 129 -5.91 -6.94 10.28
N TYR A 130 -6.95 -6.38 9.68
CA TYR A 130 -7.48 -5.06 10.03
C TYR A 130 -8.38 -5.20 11.25
N GLN A 131 -7.85 -4.79 12.40
CA GLN A 131 -8.52 -4.91 13.68
C GLN A 131 -8.88 -3.52 14.20
N SER A 132 -10.11 -3.12 13.95
CA SER A 132 -10.56 -1.77 14.30
C SER A 132 -10.50 -1.48 15.80
N SER A 133 -10.69 -2.47 16.70
CA SER A 133 -10.61 -2.21 18.15
C SER A 133 -9.23 -1.73 18.60
N TRP A 134 -8.19 -2.00 17.81
CA TRP A 134 -6.82 -1.55 18.06
C TRP A 134 -6.54 -0.13 17.59
N MET A 135 -7.36 0.43 16.69
CA MET A 135 -7.18 1.78 16.19
C MET A 135 -7.12 2.77 17.36
N LEU A 136 -6.00 3.49 17.47
CA LEU A 136 -5.75 4.42 18.59
C LEU A 136 -6.83 5.49 18.72
N LEU A 137 -7.43 5.89 17.59
CA LEU A 137 -8.40 6.97 17.48
C LEU A 137 -9.74 6.70 18.18
N LEU A 138 -9.97 5.46 18.65
CA LEU A 138 -11.19 5.12 19.37
C LEU A 138 -11.28 5.74 20.76
N SER A 139 -10.15 6.10 21.40
CA SER A 139 -10.17 6.74 22.72
C SER A 139 -10.84 8.11 22.74
N ASP A 140 -11.04 8.72 21.58
CA ASP A 140 -11.56 10.09 21.44
C ASP A 140 -13.04 10.15 21.03
N PHE A 141 -13.72 9.00 20.89
CA PHE A 141 -15.12 8.96 20.43
C PHE A 141 -16.08 9.75 21.32
N ASP A 142 -15.73 9.95 22.59
CA ASP A 142 -16.55 10.67 23.57
C ASP A 142 -16.45 12.21 23.45
N PHE A 143 -15.48 12.76 22.70
CA PHE A 143 -15.18 14.20 22.67
C PHE A 143 -15.57 14.93 21.38
N LEU A 144 -16.05 14.24 20.36
CA LEU A 144 -16.09 14.82 19.03
C LEU A 144 -17.50 15.28 18.64
N THR A 145 -17.60 16.55 18.23
CA THR A 145 -18.81 17.13 17.65
C THR A 145 -19.04 16.65 16.22
N LYS A 146 -20.27 16.79 15.71
CA LYS A 146 -20.73 16.25 14.42
C LYS A 146 -19.90 16.71 13.20
N ASP A 147 -19.12 17.78 13.30
CA ASP A 147 -18.43 18.36 12.14
C ASP A 147 -16.89 18.10 12.13
N GLU A 148 -16.27 17.74 13.26
CA GLU A 148 -14.82 17.54 13.38
C GLU A 148 -14.37 16.07 13.16
N VAL A 149 -15.32 15.13 13.14
CA VAL A 149 -15.07 13.68 13.00
C VAL A 149 -14.99 13.22 11.55
N TYR A 150 -15.65 13.93 10.63
CA TYR A 150 -16.39 13.23 9.59
C TYR A 150 -15.60 12.84 8.33
N THR A 151 -14.40 13.35 8.08
CA THR A 151 -13.73 13.05 6.79
C THR A 151 -12.41 12.32 6.94
N ALA A 152 -11.50 12.79 7.79
CA ALA A 152 -10.17 12.17 7.92
C ALA A 152 -10.18 10.87 8.76
N ARG A 153 -11.08 10.74 9.74
CA ARG A 153 -11.08 9.60 10.67
C ARG A 153 -11.89 8.41 10.17
N GLU A 154 -12.88 8.64 9.30
CA GLU A 154 -13.62 7.56 8.62
C GLU A 154 -12.75 6.87 7.56
N ALA A 155 -11.89 7.63 6.87
CA ALA A 155 -10.92 7.05 5.93
C ALA A 155 -9.97 6.03 6.61
N ASP A 156 -9.46 6.36 7.81
CA ASP A 156 -8.63 5.43 8.60
C ASP A 156 -9.39 4.14 8.96
N PHE A 157 -10.71 4.25 9.21
CA PHE A 157 -11.57 3.09 9.52
C PHE A 157 -11.76 2.18 8.31
N TRP A 158 -11.77 2.75 7.10
CA TRP A 158 -11.94 2.05 5.83
C TRP A 158 -10.63 1.76 5.09
N GLY A 159 -9.48 1.85 5.75
CA GLY A 159 -8.18 1.62 5.09
C GLY A 159 -8.09 0.28 4.33
N PHE A 160 -8.78 -0.76 4.81
CA PHE A 160 -8.86 -2.05 4.11
C PHE A 160 -9.66 -2.00 2.80
N VAL A 161 -10.68 -1.14 2.70
CA VAL A 161 -11.45 -0.93 1.47
C VAL A 161 -10.57 -0.25 0.43
N MET A 162 -9.78 0.74 0.86
CA MET A 162 -8.84 1.43 -0.01
C MET A 162 -7.75 0.51 -0.54
N GLU A 163 -7.14 -0.26 0.36
CA GLU A 163 -6.09 -1.21 0.00
C GLU A 163 -6.64 -2.31 -0.93
N GLN A 164 -7.85 -2.82 -0.68
CA GLN A 164 -8.51 -3.75 -1.58
C GLN A 164 -8.72 -3.15 -2.97
N TRP A 165 -9.31 -1.95 -3.03
CA TRP A 165 -9.56 -1.25 -4.29
C TRP A 165 -8.28 -1.08 -5.11
N ALA A 166 -7.17 -0.73 -4.44
CA ALA A 166 -5.88 -0.56 -5.09
C ALA A 166 -5.37 -1.88 -5.66
N TYR A 167 -5.35 -2.94 -4.85
CA TYR A 167 -4.86 -4.24 -5.29
C TYR A 167 -5.71 -4.87 -6.40
N GLU A 168 -7.03 -4.64 -6.40
CA GLU A 168 -7.92 -5.07 -7.49
C GLU A 168 -7.55 -4.40 -8.83
N ARG A 169 -7.27 -3.10 -8.82
CA ARG A 169 -6.77 -2.37 -10.01
C ARG A 169 -5.38 -2.82 -10.44
N MET A 170 -4.52 -3.11 -9.48
CA MET A 170 -3.15 -3.58 -9.72
C MET A 170 -3.05 -5.08 -10.04
N ARG A 171 -4.17 -5.82 -10.11
CA ARG A 171 -4.17 -7.26 -10.48
C ARG A 171 -3.31 -7.56 -11.72
N PRO A 172 -3.33 -6.76 -12.81
CA PRO A 172 -2.47 -7.02 -13.96
C PRO A 172 -0.98 -7.01 -13.67
N ILE A 173 -0.51 -6.38 -12.58
CA ILE A 173 0.91 -6.24 -12.22
C ILE A 173 1.28 -7.01 -10.92
N HIS A 174 0.38 -7.85 -10.40
CA HIS A 174 0.70 -8.75 -9.28
C HIS A 174 1.87 -9.70 -9.61
N GLY A 175 2.76 -9.89 -8.65
CA GLY A 175 4.00 -10.67 -8.82
C GLY A 175 5.12 -9.92 -9.54
N MET A 176 4.88 -8.72 -10.07
CA MET A 176 5.90 -7.90 -10.72
C MET A 176 6.50 -6.95 -9.68
N GLY A 177 6.09 -5.68 -9.67
CA GLY A 177 6.47 -4.70 -8.64
C GLY A 177 5.57 -4.68 -7.41
N ILE A 178 4.58 -5.58 -7.35
CA ILE A 178 3.52 -5.64 -6.34
C ILE A 178 3.37 -7.12 -5.93
N PRO A 179 3.07 -7.47 -4.66
CA PRO A 179 2.86 -8.85 -4.28
C PRO A 179 1.65 -9.46 -4.99
N HIS A 180 1.62 -10.78 -5.14
CA HIS A 180 0.34 -11.45 -5.41
C HIS A 180 -0.59 -11.29 -4.21
N VAL A 181 -1.83 -10.89 -4.45
CA VAL A 181 -2.89 -10.88 -3.42
C VAL A 181 -3.82 -12.04 -3.65
N TYR A 182 -3.90 -12.93 -2.68
CA TYR A 182 -4.72 -14.13 -2.77
C TYR A 182 -6.17 -13.88 -2.35
N GLY A 183 -6.40 -12.85 -1.54
CA GLY A 183 -7.74 -12.33 -1.30
C GLY A 183 -7.85 -11.51 -0.02
N PHE A 184 -9.04 -10.93 0.15
CA PHE A 184 -9.52 -10.34 1.38
C PHE A 184 -10.63 -11.23 1.92
N PHE A 185 -10.62 -11.53 3.20
CA PHE A 185 -11.54 -12.47 3.81
C PHE A 185 -12.11 -11.88 5.10
N GLU A 186 -13.39 -12.11 5.32
CA GLU A 186 -13.99 -11.97 6.64
C GLU A 186 -13.38 -13.03 7.56
N VAL A 187 -12.99 -12.61 8.76
CA VAL A 187 -12.44 -13.49 9.79
C VAL A 187 -13.01 -13.13 11.15
N LYS A 188 -12.89 -14.06 12.10
CA LYS A 188 -13.25 -13.83 13.49
C LYS A 188 -12.08 -14.12 14.41
N LEU A 189 -11.69 -13.13 15.22
CA LEU A 189 -10.61 -13.26 16.19
C LEU A 189 -11.03 -14.08 17.42
N PRO A 190 -10.09 -14.60 18.23
CA PRO A 190 -10.39 -15.46 19.38
C PRO A 190 -11.39 -14.86 20.39
N HIS A 191 -11.31 -13.54 20.62
CA HIS A 191 -12.24 -12.80 21.49
C HIS A 191 -13.57 -12.43 20.82
N GLY A 192 -13.78 -12.92 19.59
CA GLY A 192 -15.04 -12.81 18.85
C GLY A 192 -15.23 -11.54 18.03
N GLU A 193 -14.21 -10.67 17.95
CA GLU A 193 -14.21 -9.50 17.06
C GLU A 193 -14.19 -9.94 15.59
N PRO A 194 -15.17 -9.50 14.76
CA PRO A 194 -15.11 -9.70 13.32
C PRO A 194 -14.08 -8.76 12.68
N CYS A 195 -13.25 -9.25 11.77
CA CYS A 195 -12.22 -8.46 11.11
C CYS A 195 -12.15 -8.77 9.62
N ILE A 196 -11.34 -8.00 8.90
CA ILE A 196 -10.88 -8.35 7.55
C ILE A 196 -9.44 -8.85 7.64
N ALA A 197 -9.14 -9.96 6.98
CA ALA A 197 -7.78 -10.41 6.74
C ALA A 197 -7.46 -10.32 5.25
N MET A 198 -6.39 -9.60 4.90
CA MET A 198 -5.76 -9.67 3.59
C MET A 198 -4.68 -10.75 3.61
N VAL A 199 -4.73 -11.68 2.67
CA VAL A 199 -3.70 -12.71 2.48
C VAL A 199 -2.95 -12.42 1.18
N LEU A 200 -1.63 -12.29 1.28
CA LEU A 200 -0.76 -11.97 0.15
C LEU A 200 0.53 -12.81 0.15
N GLU A 201 1.24 -12.75 -0.98
CA GLU A 201 2.55 -13.34 -1.21
C GLU A 201 3.51 -12.98 -0.07
N PHE A 202 4.16 -14.00 0.50
CA PHE A 202 5.31 -13.78 1.35
C PHE A 202 6.56 -13.58 0.50
N ILE A 203 7.26 -12.47 0.72
CA ILE A 203 8.49 -12.13 0.04
C ILE A 203 9.59 -12.03 1.10
N GLU A 204 10.59 -12.89 1.01
CA GLU A 204 11.72 -12.86 1.95
C GLU A 204 12.55 -11.59 1.67
N PRO A 205 12.63 -10.65 2.63
CA PRO A 205 13.39 -9.42 2.43
C PRO A 205 14.89 -9.71 2.39
N LEU A 206 15.65 -8.85 1.72
CA LEU A 206 17.11 -8.88 1.74
C LEU A 206 17.60 -8.86 3.19
N ASP A 207 18.61 -9.69 3.48
CA ASP A 207 19.22 -9.75 4.81
C ASP A 207 19.66 -8.35 5.24
N PRO A 208 19.21 -7.83 6.40
CA PRO A 208 19.52 -6.47 6.83
C PRO A 208 21.01 -6.23 7.10
N ARG A 209 21.83 -7.29 7.15
CA ARG A 209 23.30 -7.21 7.24
C ARG A 209 23.97 -6.95 5.89
N LEU A 210 23.24 -7.09 4.79
CA LEU A 210 23.72 -6.83 3.44
C LEU A 210 23.22 -5.46 2.98
N ASP A 211 24.13 -4.64 2.47
CA ASP A 211 23.76 -3.40 1.78
C ASP A 211 23.41 -3.73 0.33
N VAL A 212 22.28 -3.21 -0.16
CA VAL A 212 21.87 -3.33 -1.58
C VAL A 212 22.97 -2.84 -2.51
N LYS A 213 23.76 -1.84 -2.09
CA LYS A 213 24.91 -1.31 -2.82
C LYS A 213 25.99 -2.36 -3.00
N ASP A 214 26.31 -3.11 -1.95
CA ASP A 214 27.33 -4.15 -1.98
C ASP A 214 26.89 -5.32 -2.86
N VAL A 215 25.63 -5.73 -2.74
CA VAL A 215 25.07 -6.85 -3.51
C VAL A 215 25.00 -6.52 -5.01
N CYS A 216 24.74 -5.26 -5.36
CA CYS A 216 24.71 -4.80 -6.75
C CYS A 216 26.10 -4.46 -7.33
N GLY A 217 27.19 -4.55 -6.54
CA GLY A 217 28.55 -4.30 -7.01
C GLY A 217 28.99 -2.83 -6.97
N GLY A 218 28.39 -2.02 -6.11
CA GLY A 218 28.78 -0.63 -5.84
C GLY A 218 27.60 0.35 -5.92
N GLU A 219 27.79 1.55 -5.35
CA GLU A 219 26.72 2.53 -5.20
C GLU A 219 26.13 3.01 -6.55
N GLU A 220 26.96 3.28 -7.55
CA GLU A 220 26.49 3.75 -8.86
C GLU A 220 25.71 2.67 -9.62
N VAL A 221 26.17 1.42 -9.55
CA VAL A 221 25.51 0.27 -10.19
C VAL A 221 24.18 -0.01 -9.51
N ALA A 222 24.17 -0.01 -8.18
CA ALA A 222 22.97 -0.17 -7.39
C ALA A 222 21.95 0.94 -7.67
N LEU A 223 22.41 2.20 -7.77
CA LEU A 223 21.52 3.32 -8.09
C LEU A 223 20.89 3.17 -9.48
N GLU A 224 21.66 2.76 -10.48
CA GLU A 224 21.11 2.51 -11.81
C GLU A 224 20.07 1.39 -11.79
N VAL A 225 20.34 0.29 -11.09
CA VAL A 225 19.43 -0.87 -11.01
C VAL A 225 18.18 -0.55 -10.19
N ILE A 226 18.35 -0.18 -8.92
CA ILE A 226 17.28 0.10 -7.97
C ILE A 226 16.48 1.33 -8.40
N GLY A 227 17.15 2.40 -8.84
CA GLY A 227 16.49 3.60 -9.33
C GLY A 227 15.66 3.35 -10.59
N THR A 228 16.19 2.59 -11.56
CA THR A 228 15.41 2.22 -12.76
C THR A 228 14.23 1.34 -12.39
N ARG A 229 14.43 0.36 -11.50
CA ARG A 229 13.35 -0.53 -11.05
C ARG A 229 12.25 0.25 -10.34
N LEU A 230 12.62 1.22 -9.51
CA LEU A 230 11.69 2.07 -8.79
C LEU A 230 10.83 2.92 -9.73
N LEU A 231 11.46 3.55 -10.75
CA LEU A 231 10.73 4.29 -11.78
C LEU A 231 9.71 3.40 -12.52
N LEU A 232 10.13 2.19 -12.92
CA LEU A 232 9.27 1.26 -13.63
C LEU A 232 8.09 0.78 -12.79
N VAL A 233 8.33 0.39 -11.55
CA VAL A 233 7.26 -0.08 -10.64
C VAL A 233 6.28 1.05 -10.34
N LEU A 234 6.76 2.24 -10.04
CA LEU A 234 5.89 3.38 -9.78
C LEU A 234 5.07 3.77 -11.01
N HIS A 235 5.67 3.75 -12.21
CA HIS A 235 4.94 3.96 -13.45
C HIS A 235 3.87 2.89 -13.69
N ALA A 236 4.17 1.62 -13.39
CA ALA A 236 3.20 0.53 -13.49
C ALA A 236 2.02 0.71 -12.52
N VAL A 237 2.28 1.13 -11.28
CA VAL A 237 1.26 1.47 -10.27
C VAL A 237 0.39 2.64 -10.75
N ASN A 238 1.00 3.72 -11.21
CA ASN A 238 0.30 4.88 -11.76
C ASN A 238 -0.54 4.52 -13.00
N SER A 239 -0.07 3.57 -13.82
CA SER A 239 -0.82 3.05 -14.97
C SER A 239 -2.02 2.18 -14.58
N CYS A 240 -2.13 1.80 -13.30
CA CYS A 240 -3.32 1.21 -12.72
C CYS A 240 -4.25 2.25 -12.06
N ASP A 241 -4.04 3.55 -12.31
CA ASP A 241 -4.81 4.65 -11.72
C ASP A 241 -4.68 4.70 -10.18
N ILE A 242 -3.50 4.31 -9.67
CA ILE A 242 -3.16 4.35 -8.25
C ILE A 242 -2.07 5.39 -8.02
N TYR A 243 -2.31 6.31 -7.10
CA TYR A 243 -1.29 7.20 -6.55
C TYR A 243 -0.98 6.79 -5.10
N PRO A 244 0.18 6.16 -4.84
CA PRO A 244 0.58 5.84 -3.47
C PRO A 244 0.94 7.12 -2.73
N ARG A 245 0.29 7.38 -1.59
CA ARG A 245 0.60 8.55 -0.75
C ARG A 245 1.67 8.21 0.28
N ASP A 246 1.58 7.02 0.86
CA ASP A 246 2.61 6.50 1.76
C ASP A 246 3.73 5.79 0.98
N THR A 247 4.73 6.57 0.55
CA THR A 247 5.94 6.09 -0.12
C THR A 247 7.13 6.06 0.83
N ALA A 248 6.92 5.55 2.05
CA ALA A 248 8.02 5.29 2.98
C ALA A 248 8.87 4.09 2.53
N VAL A 249 10.17 4.11 2.84
CA VAL A 249 11.09 2.99 2.51
C VAL A 249 10.68 1.67 3.16
N GLN A 250 10.00 1.71 4.31
CA GLN A 250 9.45 0.52 4.98
C GLN A 250 8.35 -0.20 4.18
N ASN A 251 7.76 0.48 3.20
CA ASN A 251 6.75 -0.07 2.30
C ASN A 251 7.38 -0.64 1.02
N LEU A 252 8.70 -0.77 0.99
CA LEU A 252 9.46 -1.39 -0.09
C LEU A 252 10.21 -2.61 0.41
N ILE A 253 10.08 -3.70 -0.34
CA ILE A 253 10.83 -4.93 -0.10
C ILE A 253 11.80 -5.11 -1.26
N VAL A 254 13.08 -5.26 -0.94
CA VAL A 254 14.11 -5.81 -1.84
C VAL A 254 14.12 -7.32 -1.62
N PRO A 255 13.71 -8.16 -2.57
CA PRO A 255 13.68 -9.62 -2.37
C PRO A 255 15.08 -10.20 -2.23
N GLN A 256 15.29 -11.11 -1.27
CA GLN A 256 16.58 -11.78 -1.08
C GLN A 256 17.00 -12.61 -2.30
N GLU A 257 16.04 -13.27 -2.97
CA GLU A 257 16.29 -14.11 -4.15
C GLU A 257 16.64 -13.30 -5.41
N CYS A 258 16.23 -12.03 -5.46
CA CYS A 258 16.49 -11.13 -6.58
C CYS A 258 16.76 -9.72 -6.03
N PRO A 259 18.00 -9.45 -5.54
CA PRO A 259 18.38 -8.19 -4.91
C PRO A 259 18.36 -6.96 -5.84
N THR A 260 18.01 -7.16 -7.11
CA THR A 260 17.81 -6.13 -8.12
C THR A 260 16.33 -5.78 -8.35
N ALA A 261 15.41 -6.53 -7.74
CA ALA A 261 13.98 -6.27 -7.77
C ALA A 261 13.53 -5.36 -6.62
N LEU A 262 12.35 -4.77 -6.77
CA LEU A 262 11.67 -3.97 -5.76
C LEU A 262 10.20 -4.33 -5.76
N VAL A 263 9.61 -4.43 -4.57
CA VAL A 263 8.20 -4.72 -4.40
C VAL A 263 7.58 -3.70 -3.45
N PHE A 264 6.58 -2.97 -3.93
CA PHE A 264 5.76 -2.08 -3.12
C PHE A 264 4.70 -2.88 -2.38
N VAL A 265 4.52 -2.56 -1.10
CA VAL A 265 3.49 -3.10 -0.22
C VAL A 265 2.77 -1.95 0.49
N ASP A 266 1.67 -2.27 1.17
CA ASP A 266 0.88 -1.32 1.97
C ASP A 266 0.28 -0.16 1.15
N PHE A 267 -0.91 -0.42 0.59
CA PHE A 267 -1.68 0.58 -0.16
C PHE A 267 -2.91 1.07 0.63
N ALA A 268 -2.85 1.02 1.96
CA ALA A 268 -3.92 1.54 2.82
C ALA A 268 -4.10 3.06 2.67
N ASP A 269 -3.02 3.80 2.37
CA ASP A 269 -3.03 5.24 2.08
C ASP A 269 -2.67 5.50 0.61
N CYS A 270 -3.69 5.46 -0.24
CA CYS A 270 -3.57 5.68 -1.67
C CYS A 270 -4.78 6.45 -2.21
N ALA A 271 -4.70 6.85 -3.49
CA ALA A 271 -5.72 7.65 -4.16
C ALA A 271 -5.86 7.26 -5.63
N SER A 272 -6.94 7.71 -6.27
CA SER A 272 -6.99 7.74 -7.74
C SER A 272 -5.98 8.76 -8.25
N LEU A 273 -5.24 8.42 -9.29
CA LEU A 273 -4.19 9.28 -9.82
C LEU A 273 -4.77 10.53 -10.51
N LYS A 274 -4.35 11.72 -10.08
CA LYS A 274 -4.75 12.99 -10.70
C LYS A 274 -3.76 13.48 -11.77
N ALA A 275 -4.23 14.39 -12.63
CA ALA A 275 -3.46 14.99 -13.74
C ALA A 275 -2.07 15.45 -13.33
N ASN A 276 -2.04 16.23 -12.26
CA ASN A 276 -0.90 16.96 -11.74
C ASN A 276 -0.04 16.12 -10.79
N GLU A 277 -0.44 14.88 -10.52
CA GLU A 277 0.26 13.99 -9.58
C GLU A 277 1.28 13.08 -10.26
N LEU A 278 1.16 12.83 -11.56
CA LEU A 278 2.15 12.03 -12.31
C LEU A 278 3.58 12.54 -12.13
N GLN A 279 3.75 13.85 -12.21
CA GLN A 279 5.05 14.52 -12.06
C GLN A 279 5.61 14.35 -10.63
N ASN A 280 4.75 14.17 -9.63
CA ASN A 280 5.16 13.89 -8.25
C ASN A 280 5.83 12.51 -8.11
N GLY A 281 5.64 11.60 -9.07
CA GLY A 281 6.33 10.31 -9.07
C GLY A 281 7.86 10.45 -9.05
N ILE A 282 8.39 11.47 -9.73
CA ILE A 282 9.84 11.79 -9.69
C ILE A 282 10.29 12.20 -8.29
N ARG A 283 9.45 12.97 -7.59
CA ARG A 283 9.70 13.38 -6.20
C ARG A 283 9.71 12.17 -5.27
N GLN A 284 8.76 11.25 -5.45
CA GLN A 284 8.69 10.00 -4.67
C GLN A 284 9.95 9.14 -4.90
N VAL A 285 10.35 8.95 -6.16
CA VAL A 285 11.58 8.21 -6.50
C VAL A 285 12.81 8.84 -5.85
N TYR A 286 12.96 10.16 -5.93
CA TYR A 286 14.06 10.87 -5.30
C TYR A 286 14.13 10.59 -3.78
N PHE A 287 13.02 10.78 -3.07
CA PHE A 287 12.99 10.59 -1.61
C PHE A 287 13.24 9.15 -1.19
N LEU A 288 12.66 8.19 -1.91
CA LEU A 288 12.86 6.78 -1.66
C LEU A 288 14.33 6.39 -1.84
N LEU A 289 14.97 6.81 -2.92
CA LEU A 289 16.40 6.54 -3.14
C LEU A 289 17.28 7.18 -2.05
N THR A 290 16.98 8.40 -1.64
CA THR A 290 17.72 9.00 -0.51
C THR A 290 17.46 8.27 0.81
N SER A 291 16.27 7.71 1.01
CA SER A 291 15.91 6.92 2.20
C SER A 291 16.54 5.53 2.19
N PHE A 292 16.85 4.98 1.01
CA PHE A 292 17.75 3.82 0.85
C PHE A 292 19.22 4.15 1.13
N GLY A 293 19.53 5.41 1.46
CA GLY A 293 20.88 5.86 1.81
C GLY A 293 21.77 6.19 0.63
N PHE A 294 21.25 6.28 -0.60
CA PHE A 294 22.03 6.78 -1.74
C PHE A 294 22.40 8.26 -1.56
N ALA A 295 23.64 8.63 -1.90
CA ALA A 295 24.10 10.00 -1.76
C ALA A 295 23.23 11.00 -2.57
N VAL A 296 22.72 12.04 -1.91
CA VAL A 296 21.85 13.06 -2.54
C VAL A 296 22.43 13.63 -3.84
N PRO A 297 23.71 14.06 -3.92
CA PRO A 297 24.27 14.58 -5.16
C PRO A 297 24.28 13.55 -6.31
N LEU A 298 24.47 12.28 -5.97
CA LEU A 298 24.49 11.18 -6.93
C LEU A 298 23.08 10.92 -7.47
N VAL A 299 22.07 10.81 -6.60
CA VAL A 299 20.66 10.64 -7.00
C VAL A 299 20.20 11.79 -7.89
N ARG A 300 20.50 13.04 -7.52
CA ARG A 300 20.15 14.23 -8.33
C ARG A 300 20.76 14.17 -9.73
N THR A 301 22.05 13.83 -9.81
CA THR A 301 22.79 13.76 -11.07
C THR A 301 22.25 12.62 -11.95
N TRP A 302 22.08 11.43 -11.36
CA TRP A 302 21.52 10.27 -12.03
C TRP A 302 20.13 10.54 -12.60
N LEU A 303 19.19 11.03 -11.77
CA LEU A 303 17.81 11.26 -12.20
C LEU A 303 17.72 12.33 -13.29
N ARG A 304 18.51 13.41 -13.17
CA ARG A 304 18.62 14.43 -14.22
C ARG A 304 19.14 13.83 -15.53
N ASN A 305 20.19 13.02 -15.49
CA ASN A 305 20.76 12.41 -16.68
C ASN A 305 19.78 11.40 -17.32
N LYS A 306 19.13 10.58 -16.51
CA LYS A 306 18.12 9.58 -16.93
C LYS A 306 16.97 10.25 -17.67
N LEU A 307 16.43 11.33 -17.11
CA LEU A 307 15.34 12.10 -17.70
C LEU A 307 15.78 12.92 -18.91
N LYS A 308 17.01 13.49 -18.93
CA LYS A 308 17.51 14.26 -20.09
C LYS A 308 17.78 13.36 -21.28
N GLY A 309 18.40 12.21 -21.04
CA GLY A 309 18.86 11.30 -22.08
C GLY A 309 17.79 10.44 -22.73
N ASN A 310 16.53 10.47 -22.25
CA ASN A 310 15.50 9.55 -22.70
C ASN A 310 14.09 10.15 -22.65
N GLU A 311 13.45 10.22 -23.82
CA GLU A 311 12.09 10.75 -23.95
C GLU A 311 11.02 9.87 -23.32
N ALA A 312 11.19 8.54 -23.37
CA ALA A 312 10.24 7.61 -22.78
C ALA A 312 10.13 7.81 -21.26
N TRP A 313 11.26 8.00 -20.56
CA TRP A 313 11.24 8.28 -19.11
C TRP A 313 10.51 9.58 -18.79
N ARG A 314 10.63 10.62 -19.63
CA ARG A 314 9.89 11.86 -19.42
C ARG A 314 8.39 11.67 -19.64
N ALA A 315 8.01 10.96 -20.70
CA ALA A 315 6.62 10.68 -21.03
C ALA A 315 5.91 9.88 -19.94
N MET A 316 6.60 8.92 -19.29
CA MET A 316 6.04 8.11 -18.19
C MET A 316 5.54 8.94 -16.99
N PHE A 317 6.10 10.14 -16.79
CA PHE A 317 5.79 11.03 -15.65
C PHE A 317 5.28 12.40 -16.09
N ASP A 318 4.85 12.54 -17.35
CA ASP A 318 4.34 13.77 -17.95
C ASP A 318 5.28 14.99 -17.75
N ILE A 319 6.58 14.79 -17.99
CA ILE A 319 7.59 15.84 -17.86
C ILE A 319 7.82 16.49 -19.24
N PRO A 320 7.49 17.79 -19.42
CA PRO A 320 7.74 18.47 -20.69
C PRO A 320 9.26 18.55 -20.99
N PRO A 321 9.68 18.41 -22.26
CA PRO A 321 11.10 18.41 -22.64
C PRO A 321 11.84 19.71 -22.24
N ASP A 322 11.11 20.83 -22.19
CA ASP A 322 11.66 22.16 -21.91
C ASP A 322 11.44 22.62 -20.46
N ASN A 323 10.71 21.86 -19.63
CA ASN A 323 10.35 22.28 -18.26
C ASN A 323 11.30 21.69 -17.21
N TRP A 324 12.59 22.00 -17.34
CA TRP A 324 13.60 21.57 -16.36
C TRP A 324 13.49 22.30 -15.03
N ASP A 325 12.84 23.47 -14.99
CA ASP A 325 12.61 24.21 -13.75
C ASP A 325 11.74 23.45 -12.77
N MET A 326 10.75 22.68 -13.26
CA MET A 326 9.94 21.80 -12.43
C MET A 326 10.77 20.65 -11.84
N VAL A 327 11.55 19.95 -12.67
CA VAL A 327 12.44 18.88 -12.21
C VAL A 327 13.45 19.43 -11.22
N ASN A 328 13.97 20.63 -11.48
CA ASN A 328 14.87 21.31 -10.57
C ASN A 328 14.16 21.69 -9.27
N LYS A 329 12.93 22.21 -9.28
CA LYS A 329 12.18 22.46 -8.05
C LYS A 329 12.01 21.16 -7.24
N VAL A 330 11.67 20.05 -7.88
CA VAL A 330 11.56 18.76 -7.19
C VAL A 330 12.89 18.30 -6.58
N LEU A 331 13.99 18.43 -7.33
CA LEU A 331 15.32 17.98 -6.90
C LEU A 331 16.03 18.93 -5.92
N PHE A 332 15.76 20.24 -6.01
CA PHE A 332 16.44 21.34 -5.30
C PHE A 332 15.51 22.11 -4.36
N LEU A 333 14.30 21.61 -4.09
CA LEU A 333 13.64 21.98 -2.83
C LEU A 333 14.57 21.48 -1.72
N ASP A 334 15.45 22.36 -1.26
CA ASP A 334 16.06 22.29 0.05
C ASP A 334 14.90 22.36 1.04
N PHE A 335 14.35 21.20 1.35
CA PHE A 335 13.60 21.03 2.58
C PHE A 335 14.63 21.28 3.66
N GLY A 336 14.64 22.49 4.23
CA GLY A 336 15.55 22.93 5.28
C GLY A 336 15.43 22.08 6.55
N TYR A 337 15.83 20.82 6.44
CA TYR A 337 16.22 19.94 7.52
C TYR A 337 17.71 20.19 7.75
N ASP A 338 18.01 21.35 8.35
CA ASP A 338 19.19 21.53 9.19
C ASP A 338 18.91 20.92 10.57
#